data_AF-A0A960NMS9-F1
#
_entry.id   AF-A0A960NMS9-F1
#
_cell.length_a   1.000
_cell.length_b   1.000
_cell.length_c   1.000
_cell.angle_alpha   90.00
_cell.angle_beta   90.00
_cell.angle_gamma   90.00
#
_symmetry.space_group_name_H-M   'P 1'
#
loop_
_entity.id
_entity.type
_entity.pdbx_description
1 polymer ?
#
loop_
_entity_poly.entity_id
_entity_poly.type
_entity_poly.pdbx_seq_one_letter_code
_entity_poly.pdbx_strand_id
1 'polypeptide(L)'
;MYGILLAGAMAFMLLDAVRILPSEPSGLTGVVDSQMANSGVEHPVTAVLLNFRGYDTWLELGVLLLAVMGVLLFQPGTDLARVQPLARSDAVLRLATSLLLPLAVLVAGYLLWIGKYAAGG
;
A
#
# COMPACT_ATOMS: atom_id res chain seq x y z
N MET A 1 -28.42 17.28 0.10
CA MET A 1 -28.95 17.29 -1.29
C MET A 1 -27.83 17.18 -2.33
N TYR A 2 -26.82 18.07 -2.33
CA TYR A 2 -25.69 18.00 -3.28
C TYR A 2 -24.85 16.71 -3.22
N GLY A 3 -24.58 16.17 -2.03
CA GLY A 3 -23.83 14.92 -1.88
C GLY A 3 -24.51 13.70 -2.52
N ILE A 4 -25.85 13.63 -2.46
CA ILE A 4 -26.63 12.54 -3.06
C ILE A 4 -26.62 12.67 -4.59
N LEU A 5 -26.70 13.90 -5.12
CA LEU A 5 -26.62 14.16 -6.55
C LEU A 5 -25.23 13.81 -7.11
N LEU A 6 -24.15 14.17 -6.40
CA LEU A 6 -22.78 13.81 -6.79
C LEU A 6 -22.54 12.30 -6.75
N ALA A 7 -23.00 11.62 -5.69
CA ALA A 7 -22.89 10.17 -5.59
C ALA A 7 -23.68 9.47 -6.71
N GLY A 8 -24.89 9.95 -7.01
CA GLY A 8 -25.71 9.42 -8.11
C GLY A 8 -25.08 9.64 -9.49
N ALA A 9 -24.52 10.82 -9.74
CA ALA A 9 -23.80 11.12 -10.98
C ALA A 9 -22.55 10.24 -11.14
N MET A 10 -21.78 10.05 -10.06
CA MET A 10 -20.60 9.16 -10.08
C MET A 10 -21.00 7.71 -10.32
N ALA A 11 -22.05 7.22 -9.65
CA ALA A 11 -22.56 5.86 -9.87
C ALA A 11 -23.01 5.65 -11.32
N PHE A 12 -23.69 6.63 -11.92
CA PHE A 12 -24.10 6.57 -13.33
C PHE A 12 -22.89 6.53 -14.28
N MET A 13 -21.89 7.40 -14.06
CA MET A 13 -20.65 7.41 -14.85
C MET A 13 -19.91 6.07 -14.76
N LEU A 14 -19.84 5.46 -13.58
CA LEU A 14 -19.22 4.15 -13.39
C LEU A 14 -19.98 3.04 -14.12
N LEU A 15 -21.31 3.04 -14.05
CA LEU A 15 -22.15 2.08 -14.77
C LEU A 15 -22.02 2.21 -16.29
N ASP A 16 -21.91 3.43 -16.80
CA ASP A 16 -21.71 3.69 -18.23
C ASP A 16 -20.31 3.26 -18.69
N ALA A 17 -19.27 3.56 -17.90
CA ALA A 17 -17.90 3.11 -18.16
C ALA A 17 -17.81 1.59 -18.28
N VAL A 18 -18.52 0.84 -17.43
CA VAL A 18 -18.56 -0.63 -17.48
C VAL A 18 -19.14 -1.14 -18.80
N ARG A 19 -20.11 -0.43 -19.39
CA ARG A 19 -20.71 -0.83 -20.67
C ARG A 19 -19.77 -0.64 -21.86
N ILE A 20 -18.79 0.26 -21.74
CA ILE A 20 -17.83 0.57 -22.81
C ILE A 20 -16.60 -0.36 -22.73
N LEU A 21 -16.45 -1.15 -21.65
CA LEU A 21 -15.34 -2.09 -21.53
C LEU A 21 -15.38 -3.16 -22.64
N PRO A 22 -14.24 -3.48 -23.28
CA PRO A 22 -14.16 -4.57 -24.24
C PRO A 22 -14.56 -5.91 -23.59
N SER A 23 -15.30 -6.74 -24.32
CA SER A 23 -15.67 -8.09 -23.87
C SER A 23 -14.50 -9.07 -23.83
N GLU A 24 -13.43 -8.80 -24.58
CA GLU A 24 -12.19 -9.59 -24.67
C GLU A 24 -10.97 -8.64 -24.57
N PRO A 25 -10.61 -8.17 -23.36
CA PRO A 25 -9.46 -7.29 -23.22
C PRO A 25 -8.16 -8.08 -23.44
N SER A 26 -7.38 -7.70 -24.44
CA SER A 26 -5.97 -8.11 -24.51
C SER A 26 -5.25 -7.50 -23.30
N GLY A 27 -4.92 -8.31 -22.30
CA GLY A 27 -4.26 -7.86 -21.08
C GLY A 27 -2.96 -7.08 -21.35
N LEU A 28 -2.45 -6.39 -20.33
CA LEU A 28 -1.29 -5.50 -20.48
C LEU A 28 0.06 -6.22 -20.49
N THR A 29 0.10 -7.54 -20.30
CA THR A 29 1.34 -8.32 -20.16
C THR A 29 2.30 -8.10 -21.32
N GLY A 30 1.84 -8.20 -22.57
CA GLY A 30 2.72 -8.00 -23.74
C GLY A 30 3.27 -6.57 -23.84
N VAL A 31 2.50 -5.57 -23.39
CA VAL A 31 2.94 -4.18 -23.35
C VAL A 31 4.01 -3.99 -22.27
N VAL A 32 3.78 -4.55 -21.08
CA VAL A 32 4.75 -4.54 -19.97
C VAL A 32 6.05 -5.21 -20.39
N ASP A 33 5.98 -6.42 -20.96
CA ASP A 33 7.15 -7.18 -21.42
C ASP A 33 7.98 -6.39 -22.44
N SER A 34 7.32 -5.70 -23.38
CA SER A 34 8.01 -4.86 -24.38
C SER A 34 8.73 -3.63 -23.79
N GLN A 35 8.34 -3.20 -22.59
CA GLN A 35 8.92 -2.03 -21.92
C GLN A 35 9.83 -2.39 -20.73
N MET A 36 9.97 -3.68 -20.40
CA MET A 36 10.77 -4.12 -19.24
C MET A 36 12.21 -3.61 -19.29
N ALA A 37 12.84 -3.59 -20.47
CA ALA A 37 14.20 -3.09 -20.66
C ALA A 37 14.36 -1.60 -20.28
N ASN A 38 13.29 -0.82 -20.35
CA ASN A 38 13.27 0.61 -19.99
C ASN A 38 12.85 0.86 -18.53
N SER A 39 12.39 -0.18 -17.82
CA SER A 39 11.82 -0.02 -16.47
C SER A 39 12.87 0.12 -15.36
N GLY A 40 14.13 -0.25 -15.60
CA GLY A 40 15.20 -0.22 -14.60
C GLY A 40 15.09 -1.28 -13.50
N VAL A 41 14.08 -2.15 -13.56
CA VAL A 41 13.91 -3.31 -12.67
C VAL A 41 13.71 -4.57 -13.49
N GLU A 42 14.02 -5.73 -12.91
CA GLU A 42 13.94 -7.02 -13.60
C GLU A 42 12.63 -7.75 -13.30
N HIS A 43 11.99 -7.45 -12.17
CA HIS A 43 10.73 -8.05 -11.78
C HIS A 43 9.52 -7.30 -12.36
N PRO A 44 8.67 -7.94 -13.18
CA PRO A 44 7.61 -7.26 -13.94
C PRO A 44 6.51 -6.67 -13.05
N VAL A 45 6.17 -7.32 -11.94
CA VAL A 45 5.17 -6.79 -11.00
C VAL A 45 5.68 -5.51 -10.35
N THR A 46 6.97 -5.47 -9.99
CA THR A 46 7.60 -4.29 -9.39
C THR A 46 7.68 -3.15 -10.41
N ALA A 47 7.98 -3.45 -11.68
CA ALA A 47 7.92 -2.47 -12.76
C ALA A 47 6.52 -1.88 -12.94
N VAL A 48 5.48 -2.71 -12.88
CA VAL A 48 4.10 -2.25 -12.97
C VAL A 48 3.76 -1.35 -11.80
N LEU A 49 4.01 -1.77 -10.55
CA LEU A 49 3.63 -0.99 -9.37
C LEU A 49 4.40 0.32 -9.27
N LEU A 50 5.74 0.30 -9.43
CA LEU A 50 6.57 1.48 -9.17
C LEU A 50 6.74 2.40 -10.38
N ASN A 51 6.73 1.88 -11.61
CA ASN A 51 7.00 2.68 -12.81
C ASN A 51 5.75 2.91 -13.64
N PHE A 52 5.09 1.86 -14.12
CA PHE A 52 3.97 2.01 -15.07
C PHE A 52 2.68 2.47 -14.38
N ARG A 53 2.49 2.11 -13.11
CA ARG A 53 1.37 2.50 -12.24
C ARG A 53 1.83 3.15 -10.95
N GLY A 54 2.98 3.85 -11.01
CA GLY A 54 3.56 4.54 -9.86
C GLY A 54 2.61 5.51 -9.17
N TYR A 55 1.67 6.13 -9.91
CA TYR A 55 0.64 6.99 -9.32
C TYR A 55 -0.30 6.25 -8.38
N ASP A 56 -0.68 5.01 -8.71
CA ASP A 56 -1.57 4.22 -7.87
C ASP A 56 -0.89 3.85 -6.55
N THR A 57 0.39 3.44 -6.60
CA THR A 57 1.19 3.15 -5.40
C THR A 57 1.53 4.42 -4.60
N TRP A 58 1.76 5.57 -5.25
CA TRP A 58 2.00 6.83 -4.55
C TRP A 58 0.75 7.31 -3.80
N LEU A 59 -0.43 7.18 -4.43
CA LEU A 59 -1.70 7.47 -3.77
C LEU A 59 -2.02 6.46 -2.67
N GLU A 60 -1.65 5.19 -2.80
CA GLU A 60 -1.75 4.20 -1.73
C GLU A 60 -0.98 4.67 -0.48
N LEU A 61 0.28 5.10 -0.64
CA LEU A 61 1.07 5.66 0.45
C LEU A 61 0.43 6.94 1.02
N GLY A 62 -0.13 7.80 0.16
CA GLY A 62 -0.89 8.98 0.59
C GLY A 62 -2.11 8.62 1.45
N VAL A 63 -2.88 7.60 1.06
CA VAL A 63 -4.03 7.10 1.83
C VAL A 63 -3.59 6.49 3.16
N LEU A 64 -2.51 5.70 3.18
CA LEU A 64 -1.94 5.15 4.41
C LEU A 64 -1.48 6.25 5.36
N LEU A 65 -0.80 7.28 4.84
CA LEU A 65 -0.41 8.44 5.63
C LEU A 65 -1.62 9.19 6.19
N LEU A 66 -2.65 9.42 5.37
CA LEU A 66 -3.90 10.03 5.82
C LEU A 66 -4.60 9.18 6.88
N ALA A 67 -4.55 7.85 6.78
CA ALA A 67 -5.09 6.95 7.80
C ALA A 67 -4.32 7.08 9.13
N VAL A 68 -2.98 7.09 9.09
CA VAL A 68 -2.14 7.33 10.27
C VAL A 68 -2.43 8.68 10.89
N MET A 69 -2.48 9.74 10.08
CA MET A 69 -2.87 11.08 10.53
C MET A 69 -4.27 11.10 11.14
N GLY A 70 -5.23 10.41 10.52
CA GLY A 70 -6.60 10.29 11.02
C GLY A 70 -6.63 9.67 12.43
N VAL A 71 -5.88 8.59 12.65
CA VAL A 71 -5.72 7.99 13.98
C VAL A 71 -5.09 9.00 14.96
N LEU A 72 -3.98 9.64 14.59
CA LEU A 72 -3.28 10.55 15.51
C LEU A 72 -4.09 11.81 15.86
N LEU A 73 -4.88 12.34 14.92
CA LEU A 73 -5.63 13.58 15.09
C LEU A 73 -7.01 13.38 15.72
N PHE A 74 -7.67 12.25 15.45
CA PHE A 74 -9.04 11.99 15.90
C PHE A 74 -9.15 10.95 17.01
N GLN A 75 -8.04 10.55 17.64
CA GLN A 75 -8.08 9.68 18.80
C GLN A 75 -8.17 10.54 20.09
N PRO A 76 -9.38 10.76 20.65
CA PRO A 76 -9.54 11.52 21.87
C PRO A 76 -8.87 10.78 23.03
N GLY A 77 -7.94 11.47 23.72
CA GLY A 77 -7.40 10.99 24.98
C GLY A 77 -6.17 10.08 24.90
N THR A 78 -5.47 9.99 23.77
CA THR A 78 -4.12 9.41 23.75
C THR A 78 -3.14 10.39 24.38
N ASP A 79 -3.23 10.55 25.69
CA ASP A 79 -2.11 11.07 26.47
C ASP A 79 -1.01 10.01 26.37
N LEU A 80 -0.11 10.17 25.39
CA LEU A 80 1.02 9.26 25.15
C LEU A 80 1.88 9.11 26.42
N ALA A 81 1.80 10.06 27.35
CA ALA A 81 2.44 9.98 28.67
C ALA A 81 1.66 9.12 29.70
N ARG A 82 0.38 8.84 29.45
CA ARG A 82 -0.47 7.90 30.23
C ARG A 82 -0.57 6.50 29.66
N VAL A 83 0.19 6.17 28.62
CA VAL A 83 0.46 4.77 28.30
C VAL A 83 1.23 4.20 29.49
N GLN A 84 0.50 3.74 30.51
CA GLN A 84 1.10 3.05 31.64
C GLN A 84 1.87 1.89 31.03
N PRO A 85 3.17 1.73 31.34
CA PRO A 85 3.90 0.55 30.91
C PRO A 85 3.06 -0.63 31.37
N LEU A 86 2.63 -1.47 30.41
CA LEU A 86 1.88 -2.70 30.69
C LEU A 86 2.46 -3.32 31.96
N ALA A 87 1.65 -3.35 33.03
CA ALA A 87 2.08 -3.75 34.35
C ALA A 87 2.86 -5.06 34.22
N ARG A 88 4.19 -4.97 34.38
CA ARG A 88 5.15 -6.04 34.11
C ARG A 88 4.90 -6.71 32.76
N SER A 89 5.45 -6.14 31.69
CA SER A 89 5.57 -6.84 30.40
C SER A 89 6.03 -8.29 30.64
N ASP A 90 5.41 -9.26 29.98
CA ASP A 90 5.78 -10.65 30.17
C ASP A 90 7.26 -10.84 29.74
N ALA A 91 8.08 -11.56 30.52
CA ALA A 91 9.51 -11.68 30.22
C ALA A 91 9.75 -12.30 28.84
N VAL A 92 8.86 -13.22 28.45
CA VAL A 92 8.80 -13.85 27.14
C VAL A 92 8.51 -12.83 26.03
N LEU A 93 7.52 -11.95 26.22
CA LEU A 93 7.18 -10.90 25.25
C LEU A 93 8.33 -9.91 25.04
N ARG A 94 9.04 -9.50 26.10
CA ARG A 94 10.21 -8.63 25.98
C ARG A 94 11.35 -9.29 25.23
N LEU A 95 11.64 -10.56 25.55
CA LEU A 95 12.67 -11.31 24.84
C LEU A 95 12.29 -11.47 23.36
N ALA A 96 11.04 -11.84 23.08
CA ALA A 96 10.53 -11.98 21.73
C ALA A 96 10.62 -10.66 20.95
N THR A 97 10.16 -9.54 21.49
CA THR A 97 10.24 -8.25 20.78
C THR A 97 11.67 -7.77 20.59
N SER A 98 12.55 -7.97 21.57
CA SER A 98 13.97 -7.60 21.46
C SER A 98 14.71 -8.36 20.36
N LEU A 99 14.27 -9.59 20.05
CA LEU A 99 14.86 -10.42 19.00
C LEU A 99 14.15 -10.23 17.66
N LEU A 100 12.81 -10.25 17.65
CA LEU A 100 12.00 -10.23 16.44
C LEU A 100 11.94 -8.85 15.80
N LEU A 101 11.99 -7.76 16.57
CA LEU A 101 11.92 -6.41 16.00
C LEU A 101 13.14 -6.09 15.10
N PRO A 102 14.40 -6.24 15.55
CA PRO A 102 15.54 -6.00 14.68
C PRO A 102 15.58 -7.00 13.51
N LEU A 103 15.19 -8.26 13.74
CA LEU A 103 15.08 -9.24 12.66
C LEU A 103 14.03 -8.81 11.61
N ALA A 104 12.86 -8.33 12.04
CA ALA A 104 11.82 -7.85 11.15
C ALA A 104 12.28 -6.65 10.33
N VAL A 105 13.05 -5.72 10.92
CA VAL A 105 13.65 -4.59 10.20
C VAL A 105 14.64 -5.08 9.14
N LEU A 106 15.50 -6.05 9.48
CA LEU A 106 16.44 -6.63 8.52
C LEU A 106 15.72 -7.36 7.39
N VAL A 107 14.69 -8.13 7.70
CA VAL A 107 13.87 -8.84 6.70
C VAL A 107 13.13 -7.84 5.81
N ALA A 108 12.53 -6.79 6.37
CA ALA A 108 11.87 -5.74 5.60
C ALA A 108 12.85 -5.03 4.65
N GLY A 109 14.05 -4.68 5.12
CA GLY A 109 15.10 -4.09 4.29
C GLY A 109 15.59 -5.04 3.20
N TYR A 110 15.74 -6.33 3.51
CA TYR A 110 16.11 -7.35 2.53
C TYR A 110 15.03 -7.52 1.45
N LEU A 111 13.75 -7.57 1.84
CA LEU A 111 12.63 -7.65 0.89
C LEU A 111 12.59 -6.42 -0.01
N LEU A 112 12.72 -5.22 0.54
CA LEU A 112 12.79 -3.98 -0.25
C LEU A 112 13.94 -4.00 -1.26
N TRP A 113 15.10 -4.53 -0.86
CA TRP A 113 16.26 -4.62 -1.74
C TRP A 113 16.08 -5.67 -2.86
N ILE A 114 15.58 -6.86 -2.52
CA ILE A 114 15.42 -7.94 -3.49
C ILE A 114 14.25 -7.70 -4.47
N GLY A 115 13.34 -6.78 -4.15
CA GLY A 115 12.16 -6.44 -4.96
C GLY A 115 12.42 -5.98 -6.37
N LYS A 116 13.64 -5.53 -6.67
CA LYS A 116 14.08 -5.27 -8.04
C LYS A 116 14.10 -6.55 -8.89
N TYR A 117 14.35 -7.70 -8.28
CA TYR A 117 14.62 -8.99 -8.95
C TYR A 117 13.57 -10.07 -8.65
N ALA A 118 12.91 -9.98 -7.50
CA ALA A 118 11.93 -10.96 -7.02
C ALA A 118 10.66 -10.28 -6.48
N ALA A 119 9.66 -11.08 -6.12
CA ALA A 119 8.47 -10.58 -5.48
C ALA A 119 8.76 -10.01 -4.08
N GLY A 120 8.15 -8.87 -3.78
CA GLY A 120 8.32 -8.13 -2.54
C GLY A 120 9.11 -6.86 -2.80
N GLY A 121 8.45 -5.71 -2.79
CA GLY A 121 9.02 -4.38 -2.99
C GLY A 121 8.25 -3.37 -2.17
#